data_AF-A0A0R3THC2-F1
#
_entry.id   AF-A0A0R3THC2-F1
#
_cell.length_a   1.000
_cell.length_b   1.000
_cell.length_c   1.000
_cell.angle_alpha   90.00
_cell.angle_beta   90.00
_cell.angle_gamma   90.00
#
_symmetry.space_group_name_H-M   'P 1'
#
loop_
_entity.id
_entity.type
_entity.pdbx_description
1 polymer ?
#
loop_
_entity_poly.entity_id
_entity_poly.type
_entity_poly.pdbx_seq_one_letter_code
_entity_poly.pdbx_strand_id
1 'polypeptide(L)'
;LKELRSLCNDAGFLRSINRIKRDNKVKFASYMEEHYGIKIDPSTLFDIQVKRIHEYKRQLLNCFYVISQYNKIKADPNTKMVPRTIMIGGKAAPGYHMAKLIIKLINSVGNVINNDPVVRGRLKLIFLENYRVSLAEKIFPAAELSQQISTAGTEASGTGNMKFMVGLDSSPWQIFFKG
;
A
#
# COMPACT_ATOMS: atom_id res chain seq x y z
N LEU A 1 -15.58 -15.30 -13.95
CA LEU A 1 -15.22 -13.86 -13.78
C LEU A 1 -15.75 -12.97 -14.92
N LYS A 2 -15.73 -13.37 -16.21
CA LYS A 2 -16.26 -12.51 -17.31
C LYS A 2 -17.72 -12.10 -17.12
N GLU A 3 -18.53 -12.96 -16.51
CA GLU A 3 -19.94 -12.71 -16.19
C GLU A 3 -20.15 -11.59 -15.16
N LEU A 4 -19.15 -11.25 -14.33
CA LEU A 4 -19.27 -10.15 -13.37
C LEU A 4 -19.31 -8.78 -14.06
N ARG A 5 -18.93 -8.69 -15.34
CA ARG A 5 -18.96 -7.43 -16.10
C ARG A 5 -20.36 -6.86 -16.23
N SER A 6 -21.40 -7.69 -16.28
CA SER A 6 -22.78 -7.23 -16.36
C SER A 6 -23.25 -6.54 -15.07
N LEU A 7 -22.59 -6.81 -13.94
CA LEU A 7 -22.91 -6.26 -12.63
C LEU A 7 -22.10 -4.99 -12.28
N CYS A 8 -21.24 -4.51 -13.17
CA CYS A 8 -20.37 -3.35 -12.92
C CYS A 8 -21.15 -2.05 -12.61
N ASN A 9 -22.40 -1.95 -13.04
CA ASN A 9 -23.28 -0.80 -12.77
C ASN A 9 -24.37 -1.12 -11.73
N ASP A 10 -24.41 -2.34 -11.18
CA ASP A 10 -25.38 -2.71 -10.16
C ASP A 10 -24.96 -2.11 -8.80
N ALA A 11 -25.75 -1.14 -8.34
CA ALA A 11 -25.43 -0.42 -7.10
C ALA A 11 -25.46 -1.34 -5.86
N GLY A 12 -26.28 -2.40 -5.85
CA GLY A 12 -26.34 -3.35 -4.74
C GLY A 12 -25.10 -4.23 -4.65
N PHE A 13 -24.63 -4.69 -5.81
CA PHE A 13 -23.41 -5.46 -5.98
C PHE A 13 -22.18 -4.64 -5.59
N LEU A 14 -22.06 -3.41 -6.10
CA LEU A 14 -20.96 -2.50 -5.75
C LEU A 14 -20.92 -2.20 -4.24
N ARG A 15 -22.09 -1.94 -3.62
CA ARG A 15 -22.17 -1.77 -2.16
C ARG A 15 -21.68 -3.00 -1.39
N SER A 16 -22.06 -4.19 -1.85
CA SER A 16 -21.67 -5.45 -1.23
C SER A 16 -20.16 -5.67 -1.32
N ILE A 17 -19.54 -5.36 -2.47
CA ILE A 17 -18.09 -5.49 -2.61
C ILE A 17 -17.35 -4.46 -1.75
N ASN A 18 -17.81 -3.22 -1.72
CA ASN A 18 -17.23 -2.19 -0.87
C ASN A 18 -17.30 -2.58 0.62
N ARG A 19 -18.40 -3.22 1.05
CA ARG A 19 -18.53 -3.79 2.40
C ARG A 19 -17.49 -4.88 2.66
N ILE A 20 -17.35 -5.85 1.76
CA ILE A 20 -16.35 -6.92 1.89
C ILE A 20 -14.93 -6.34 1.98
N LYS A 21 -14.61 -5.34 1.15
CA LYS A 21 -13.31 -4.63 1.20
C LYS A 21 -13.10 -3.96 2.55
N ARG A 22 -14.11 -3.25 3.05
CA ARG A 22 -14.06 -2.57 4.35
C ARG A 22 -13.85 -3.57 5.49
N ASP A 23 -14.54 -4.71 5.47
CA ASP A 23 -14.40 -5.77 6.47
C ASP A 23 -12.99 -6.39 6.43
N ASN A 24 -12.44 -6.61 5.24
CA ASN A 24 -11.06 -7.09 5.09
C ASN A 24 -10.05 -6.09 5.66
N LYS A 25 -10.26 -4.78 5.45
CA LYS A 25 -9.42 -3.73 6.06
C LYS A 25 -9.52 -3.70 7.58
N VAL A 26 -10.71 -3.89 8.15
CA VAL A 26 -10.87 -4.01 9.62
C VAL A 26 -10.09 -5.21 10.14
N LYS A 27 -10.30 -6.39 9.54
CA LYS A 27 -9.61 -7.62 9.95
C LYS A 27 -8.09 -7.48 9.87
N PHE A 28 -7.60 -6.84 8.81
CA PHE A 28 -6.17 -6.57 8.67
C PHE A 28 -5.65 -5.56 9.70
N ALA A 29 -6.40 -4.48 9.96
CA ALA A 29 -6.03 -3.51 11.00
C ALA A 29 -5.95 -4.15 12.39
N SER A 30 -6.94 -4.97 12.76
CA SER A 30 -6.93 -5.73 14.03
C SER A 30 -5.73 -6.67 14.10
N TYR A 31 -5.42 -7.39 13.02
CA TYR A 31 -4.25 -8.26 12.94
C TYR A 31 -2.93 -7.49 13.13
N MET A 32 -2.81 -6.30 12.54
CA MET A 32 -1.62 -5.45 12.70
C MET A 32 -1.46 -4.92 14.12
N GLU A 33 -2.56 -4.59 14.79
CA GLU A 33 -2.55 -4.17 16.19
C GLU A 33 -2.19 -5.33 17.12
N GLU A 34 -2.80 -6.51 16.95
CA GLU A 34 -2.59 -7.69 17.80
C GLU A 34 -1.15 -8.24 17.69
N HIS A 35 -0.63 -8.38 16.47
CA HIS A 35 0.65 -9.08 16.26
C HIS A 35 1.87 -8.16 16.15
N TYR A 36 1.66 -6.89 15.81
CA TYR A 36 2.76 -5.94 15.59
C TYR A 36 2.63 -4.68 16.46
N GLY A 37 1.54 -4.50 17.21
CA GLY A 37 1.29 -3.28 17.98
C GLY A 37 1.05 -2.05 17.09
N ILE A 38 0.78 -2.23 15.80
CA ILE A 38 0.64 -1.13 14.84
C ILE A 38 -0.84 -0.85 14.61
N LYS A 39 -1.33 0.23 15.22
CA LYS A 39 -2.70 0.72 14.97
C LYS A 39 -2.82 1.36 13.60
N ILE A 40 -3.72 0.87 12.75
CA ILE A 40 -3.99 1.41 11.42
C ILE A 40 -5.47 1.80 11.34
N ASP A 41 -5.78 2.94 10.71
CA ASP A 41 -7.15 3.35 10.48
C ASP A 41 -7.68 2.74 9.15
N PRO A 42 -8.63 1.79 9.21
CA PRO A 42 -9.17 1.14 8.02
C PRO A 42 -10.11 2.03 7.19
N SER A 43 -10.37 3.27 7.61
CA SER A 43 -11.04 4.30 6.79
C SER A 43 -10.10 4.91 5.73
N THR A 44 -8.79 4.89 5.98
CA THR A 44 -7.77 5.44 5.06
C THR A 44 -7.55 4.52 3.86
N LEU A 45 -7.14 5.06 2.73
CA LEU A 45 -6.77 4.27 1.56
C LEU A 45 -5.52 3.43 1.86
N PHE A 46 -5.61 2.12 1.69
CA PHE A 46 -4.49 1.19 1.86
C PHE A 46 -3.67 1.08 0.57
N ASP A 47 -2.51 1.72 0.56
CA ASP A 47 -1.56 1.79 -0.56
C ASP A 47 -0.36 0.90 -0.28
N ILE A 48 -0.18 -0.16 -1.06
CA ILE A 48 0.68 -1.27 -0.70
C ILE A 48 1.73 -1.57 -1.77
N GLN A 49 2.99 -1.61 -1.34
CA GLN A 49 4.12 -2.06 -2.14
C GLN A 49 4.83 -3.22 -1.43
N VAL A 50 4.41 -4.45 -1.69
CA VAL A 50 5.04 -5.65 -1.14
C VAL A 50 5.73 -6.48 -2.22
N LYS A 51 7.06 -6.49 -2.20
CA LYS A 51 7.95 -7.27 -3.09
C LYS A 51 9.37 -7.27 -2.51
N ARG A 52 10.26 -8.15 -3.00
CA ARG A 52 11.68 -8.12 -2.59
C ARG A 52 12.23 -6.69 -2.70
N ILE A 53 13.04 -6.28 -1.73
CA ILE A 53 13.61 -4.92 -1.74
C ILE A 53 14.77 -4.91 -2.73
N HIS A 54 14.65 -4.07 -3.76
CA HIS A 54 15.63 -3.97 -4.82
C HIS A 54 15.49 -2.62 -5.53
N GLU A 55 16.60 -2.03 -5.98
CA GLU A 55 16.60 -0.73 -6.67
C GLU A 55 15.66 -0.69 -7.89
N TYR A 56 15.65 -1.71 -8.76
CA TYR A 56 14.75 -1.74 -9.92
C TYR A 56 13.27 -1.88 -9.56
N LYS A 57 12.94 -2.32 -8.34
CA LYS A 57 11.56 -2.41 -7.82
C LYS A 57 11.08 -1.08 -7.23
N ARG A 58 11.98 -0.09 -7.15
CA ARG A 58 11.75 1.33 -6.87
C ARG A 58 10.93 1.60 -5.59
N GLN A 59 11.17 0.85 -4.51
CA GLN A 59 10.64 1.24 -3.18
C GLN A 59 11.16 2.62 -2.74
N LEU A 60 12.37 2.98 -3.17
CA LEU A 60 12.93 4.31 -2.98
C LEU A 60 12.06 5.41 -3.62
N LEU A 61 11.57 5.18 -4.84
CA LEU A 61 10.68 6.13 -5.52
C LEU A 61 9.36 6.31 -4.76
N ASN A 62 8.78 5.23 -4.25
CA ASN A 62 7.58 5.32 -3.41
C ASN A 62 7.85 6.08 -2.10
N CYS A 63 9.02 5.87 -1.48
CA CYS A 63 9.43 6.65 -0.32
C CYS A 63 9.53 8.16 -0.62
N PHE A 64 10.10 8.54 -1.77
CA PHE A 64 10.12 9.94 -2.22
C PHE A 64 8.72 10.50 -2.49
N TYR A 65 7.81 9.70 -3.05
CA TYR A 65 6.41 10.08 -3.17
C TYR A 65 5.79 10.38 -1.79
N VAL A 66 6.04 9.54 -0.79
CA VAL A 66 5.54 9.77 0.57
C VAL A 66 6.09 11.08 1.16
N ILE A 67 7.38 11.35 0.99
CA ILE A 67 8.00 12.62 1.43
C ILE A 67 7.36 13.82 0.72
N SER A 68 7.09 13.72 -0.58
CA SER A 68 6.38 14.76 -1.32
C SER A 68 4.98 15.01 -0.76
N GLN A 69 4.23 13.96 -0.45
CA GLN A 69 2.89 14.08 0.15
C GLN A 69 2.96 14.70 1.55
N TYR A 70 3.93 14.30 2.36
CA TYR A 70 4.19 14.91 3.67
C TYR A 70 4.46 16.42 3.53
N ASN A 71 5.38 16.81 2.64
CA ASN A 71 5.71 18.22 2.41
C ASN A 71 4.50 19.04 1.93
N LYS A 72 3.62 18.48 1.09
CA LYS A 72 2.39 19.15 0.68
C LYS A 72 1.46 19.44 1.85
N ILE A 73 1.29 18.49 2.79
CA ILE A 73 0.48 18.71 4.00
C ILE A 73 1.11 19.78 4.88
N LYS A 74 2.45 19.80 4.99
CA LYS A 74 3.16 20.80 5.79
C LYS A 74 3.07 22.21 5.20
N ALA A 75 3.11 22.32 3.87
CA ALA A 75 3.01 23.60 3.17
C ALA A 75 1.59 24.17 3.22
N ASP A 76 0.58 23.32 3.09
CA ASP A 76 -0.84 23.71 3.22
C ASP A 76 -1.59 22.68 4.09
N PRO A 77 -1.73 22.94 5.40
CA PRO A 77 -2.48 22.07 6.30
C PRO A 77 -3.96 21.92 5.93
N ASN A 78 -4.54 22.83 5.14
CA ASN A 78 -5.94 22.76 4.72
C ASN A 78 -6.12 22.00 3.39
N THR A 79 -5.02 21.54 2.77
CA THR A 79 -5.07 20.86 1.49
C THR A 79 -6.00 19.64 1.56
N LYS A 80 -6.93 19.50 0.62
CA LYS A 80 -7.84 18.35 0.58
C LYS A 80 -7.12 17.17 -0.06
N MET A 81 -6.95 16.08 0.69
CA MET A 81 -6.42 14.82 0.16
C MET A 81 -7.12 13.63 0.79
N VAL A 82 -7.18 12.53 0.04
CA VAL A 82 -7.62 11.24 0.56
C VAL A 82 -6.58 10.77 1.59
N PRO A 83 -6.98 10.47 2.84
CA PRO A 83 -6.09 9.89 3.83
C PRO A 83 -5.50 8.57 3.36
N ARG A 84 -4.20 8.35 3.58
CA ARG A 84 -3.50 7.15 3.11
C ARG A 84 -2.69 6.48 4.21
N THR A 85 -2.83 5.16 4.30
CA THR A 85 -1.85 4.30 4.96
C THR A 85 -1.02 3.61 3.89
N ILE A 86 0.22 4.07 3.74
CA ILE A 86 1.19 3.52 2.80
C ILE A 86 2.00 2.43 3.51
N MET A 87 2.03 1.24 2.94
CA MET A 87 2.69 0.06 3.49
C MET A 87 3.70 -0.49 2.49
N ILE A 88 4.98 -0.45 2.86
CA ILE A 88 6.07 -1.01 2.06
C ILE A 88 6.59 -2.25 2.77
N GLY A 89 6.71 -3.38 2.09
CA GLY A 89 7.19 -4.62 2.71
C GLY A 89 8.04 -5.46 1.79
N GLY A 90 8.97 -6.20 2.37
CA GLY A 90 9.88 -7.05 1.62
C GLY A 90 11.12 -7.44 2.39
N LYS A 91 11.92 -8.32 1.81
CA LYS A 91 13.22 -8.72 2.33
C LYS A 91 14.33 -8.23 1.40
N ALA A 92 15.44 -7.80 1.99
CA ALA A 92 16.71 -7.56 1.30
C ALA A 92 17.62 -8.78 1.48
N ALA A 93 18.48 -9.06 0.48
CA ALA A 93 19.52 -10.07 0.64
C ALA A 93 20.56 -9.61 1.69
N PRO A 94 21.19 -10.51 2.46
CA PRO A 94 22.08 -10.14 3.57
C PRO A 94 23.22 -9.18 3.18
N GLY A 95 23.86 -9.42 2.03
CA GLY A 95 24.95 -8.60 1.49
C GLY A 95 24.51 -7.38 0.66
N TYR A 96 23.20 -7.15 0.48
CA TYR A 96 22.72 -6.06 -0.35
C TYR A 96 22.61 -4.76 0.46
N HIS A 97 23.74 -4.09 0.63
CA HIS A 97 23.87 -2.88 1.45
C HIS A 97 22.88 -1.77 1.04
N MET A 98 22.75 -1.48 -0.26
CA MET A 98 21.84 -0.43 -0.73
C MET A 98 20.37 -0.73 -0.40
N ALA A 99 19.92 -1.98 -0.56
CA ALA A 99 18.58 -2.38 -0.19
C ALA A 99 18.31 -2.20 1.31
N LYS A 100 19.31 -2.48 2.17
CA LYS A 100 19.20 -2.24 3.63
C LYS A 100 19.13 -0.75 3.96
N LEU A 101 19.87 0.10 3.23
CA LEU A 101 19.77 1.56 3.37
C LEU A 101 18.38 2.09 2.96
N ILE A 102 17.79 1.55 1.90
CA ILE A 102 16.41 1.88 1.50
C ILE A 102 15.42 1.51 2.61
N ILE A 103 15.55 0.33 3.22
CA ILE A 103 14.72 -0.08 4.38
C ILE A 103 14.91 0.89 5.54
N LYS A 104 16.16 1.24 5.87
CA LYS A 104 16.48 2.20 6.93
C LYS A 104 15.82 3.56 6.66
N LEU A 105 15.93 4.08 5.45
CA LEU A 105 15.31 5.33 5.03
C LEU A 105 13.79 5.30 5.22
N ILE A 106 13.11 4.25 4.73
CA ILE A 106 11.65 4.11 4.85
C ILE A 106 11.23 4.13 6.31
N ASN A 107 11.93 3.41 7.18
CA ASN A 107 11.65 3.40 8.61
C ASN A 107 11.88 4.77 9.26
N SER A 108 12.99 5.45 8.96
CA SER A 108 13.27 6.79 9.48
C SER A 108 12.23 7.81 9.04
N VAL A 109 11.83 7.79 7.77
CA VAL A 109 10.75 8.66 7.25
C VAL A 109 9.41 8.31 7.90
N GLY A 110 9.10 7.03 8.06
CA GLY A 110 7.89 6.58 8.73
C GLY A 110 7.83 7.06 10.18
N ASN A 111 8.95 7.04 10.91
CA ASN A 111 9.01 7.55 12.27
C ASN A 111 8.71 9.06 12.35
N VAL A 112 9.21 9.86 11.40
CA VAL A 112 8.92 11.30 11.34
C VAL A 112 7.43 11.53 11.05
N ILE A 113 6.91 10.92 9.99
CA ILE A 113 5.52 11.14 9.54
C ILE A 113 4.53 10.68 10.60
N ASN A 114 4.71 9.48 11.16
CA ASN A 114 3.72 8.89 12.05
C ASN A 114 3.64 9.61 13.41
N ASN A 115 4.66 10.39 13.78
CA ASN A 115 4.71 11.16 15.02
C ASN A 115 4.42 12.66 14.82
N ASP A 116 4.28 13.15 13.58
CA ASP A 116 3.97 14.56 13.33
C ASP A 116 2.46 14.84 13.55
N PRO A 117 2.08 15.70 14.51
CA PRO A 117 0.69 16.02 14.79
C PRO A 117 -0.06 16.61 13.60
N VAL A 118 0.63 17.33 12.70
CA VAL A 118 0.03 18.03 11.54
C VAL A 118 -0.48 17.05 10.49
N VAL A 119 0.13 15.86 10.38
CA VAL A 119 -0.22 14.86 9.35
C VAL A 119 -1.06 13.70 9.90
N ARG A 120 -1.35 13.70 11.20
CA ARG A 120 -2.11 12.66 11.89
C ARG A 120 -3.46 12.43 11.21
N GLY A 121 -3.79 11.16 10.99
CA GLY A 121 -5.05 10.76 10.34
C GLY A 121 -5.10 11.01 8.83
N ARG A 122 -4.05 11.57 8.23
CA ARG A 122 -4.00 11.88 6.79
C ARG A 122 -2.93 11.10 6.04
N LEU A 123 -1.78 10.90 6.66
CA LEU A 123 -0.69 10.14 6.06
C LEU A 123 -0.05 9.26 7.13
N LYS A 124 0.12 7.98 6.82
CA LYS A 124 0.84 7.02 7.63
C LYS A 124 1.76 6.20 6.74
N LEU A 125 3.01 6.00 7.15
CA LEU A 125 3.97 5.16 6.43
C LEU A 125 4.44 4.03 7.34
N ILE A 126 4.30 2.79 6.89
CA ILE A 126 4.63 1.59 7.66
C ILE A 126 5.54 0.71 6.82
N PHE A 127 6.66 0.27 7.41
CA PHE A 127 7.43 -0.82 6.86
C PHE A 127 6.94 -2.15 7.45
N LEU A 128 6.52 -3.08 6.59
CA LEU A 128 6.02 -4.38 6.99
C LEU A 128 7.18 -5.37 7.11
N GLU A 129 7.64 -5.56 8.34
CA GLU A 129 8.71 -6.49 8.67
C GLU A 129 8.28 -7.95 8.43
N ASN A 130 9.26 -8.82 8.18
CA ASN A 130 9.06 -10.26 8.04
C ASN A 130 7.96 -10.67 7.05
N TYR A 131 7.81 -9.92 5.95
CA TYR A 131 6.85 -10.25 4.90
C TYR A 131 7.02 -11.70 4.41
N ARG A 132 5.95 -12.47 4.57
CA ARG A 132 5.82 -13.91 4.28
C ARG A 132 4.40 -14.20 3.77
N VAL A 133 4.17 -15.43 3.31
CA VAL A 133 2.89 -15.84 2.71
C VAL A 133 1.70 -15.54 3.62
N SER A 134 1.79 -15.86 4.92
CA SER A 134 0.70 -15.62 5.87
C SER A 134 0.35 -14.13 6.06
N LEU A 135 1.33 -13.23 5.94
CA LEU A 135 1.06 -11.79 5.96
C LEU A 135 0.46 -11.33 4.62
N ALA A 136 0.96 -11.88 3.51
CA ALA A 136 0.47 -11.58 2.17
C ALA A 136 -1.02 -11.93 1.99
N GLU A 137 -1.46 -13.08 2.50
CA GLU A 137 -2.87 -13.53 2.47
C GLU A 137 -3.84 -12.57 3.15
N LYS A 138 -3.36 -11.80 4.14
CA LYS A 138 -4.15 -10.79 4.85
C LYS A 138 -4.10 -9.42 4.18
N ILE A 139 -2.95 -9.10 3.58
CA ILE A 139 -2.70 -7.84 2.89
C ILE A 139 -3.49 -7.75 1.58
N PHE A 140 -3.45 -8.79 0.74
CA PHE A 140 -4.05 -8.71 -0.60
C PHE A 140 -5.55 -8.39 -0.59
N PRO A 141 -6.39 -9.00 0.28
CA PRO A 141 -7.81 -8.67 0.35
C PRO A 141 -8.09 -7.27 0.92
N ALA A 142 -7.18 -6.71 1.73
CA ALA A 142 -7.32 -5.40 2.37
C ALA A 142 -6.81 -4.24 1.52
N ALA A 143 -5.92 -4.51 0.55
CA ALA A 143 -5.35 -3.49 -0.31
C ALA A 143 -6.40 -2.82 -1.20
N GLU A 144 -6.23 -1.54 -1.45
CA GLU A 144 -7.02 -0.75 -2.40
C GLU A 144 -6.16 -0.22 -3.56
N LEU A 145 -4.88 0.05 -3.28
CA LEU A 145 -3.89 0.40 -4.29
C LEU A 145 -2.67 -0.51 -4.15
N SER A 146 -2.21 -1.06 -5.29
CA SER A 146 -1.02 -1.90 -5.37
C SER A 146 0.04 -1.24 -6.25
N GLN A 147 1.22 -0.98 -5.68
CA GLN A 147 2.32 -0.31 -6.39
C GLN A 147 3.12 -1.31 -7.22
N GLN A 148 2.97 -1.22 -8.55
CA GLN A 148 3.74 -1.99 -9.55
C GLN A 148 4.65 -1.08 -10.36
N ILE A 149 5.56 -0.40 -9.66
CA ILE A 149 6.39 0.67 -10.19
C ILE A 149 7.82 0.21 -10.51
N SER A 150 8.04 -1.00 -11.03
CA SER A 150 9.40 -1.41 -11.43
C SER A 150 9.90 -0.58 -12.63
N THR A 151 11.21 -0.47 -12.85
CA THR A 151 11.74 0.14 -14.08
C THR A 151 11.30 -0.68 -15.30
N ALA A 152 10.84 -0.03 -16.36
CA ALA A 152 10.37 -0.72 -17.57
C ALA A 152 11.43 -1.71 -18.10
N GLY A 153 11.00 -2.92 -18.46
CA GLY A 153 11.89 -3.99 -18.94
C GLY A 153 12.61 -4.82 -17.87
N THR A 154 12.50 -4.49 -16.58
CA THR A 154 13.24 -5.20 -15.50
C THR A 154 12.42 -6.26 -14.75
N GLU A 155 11.08 -6.19 -14.81
CA GLU A 155 10.19 -7.18 -14.20
C GLU A 155 9.65 -8.11 -15.28
N ALA A 156 10.11 -9.37 -15.29
CA ALA A 156 9.74 -10.35 -16.32
C ALA A 156 8.23 -10.66 -16.37
N SER A 157 7.55 -10.60 -15.21
CA SER A 157 6.10 -10.78 -15.11
C SER A 157 5.59 -10.21 -13.77
N GLY A 158 6.12 -10.74 -12.66
CA GLY A 158 5.61 -10.49 -11.32
C GLY A 158 4.27 -11.19 -11.10
N THR A 159 4.08 -11.89 -9.97
CA THR A 159 2.82 -12.61 -9.66
C THR A 159 1.99 -11.93 -8.57
N GLY A 160 2.57 -10.97 -7.85
CA GLY A 160 1.87 -10.18 -6.84
C GLY A 160 0.79 -9.28 -7.45
N ASN A 161 1.07 -8.68 -8.61
CA ASN A 161 0.12 -7.88 -9.39
C ASN A 161 -1.22 -8.62 -9.65
N MET A 162 -1.17 -9.89 -10.07
CA MET A 162 -2.34 -10.70 -10.36
C MET A 162 -3.16 -11.00 -9.10
N LYS A 163 -2.49 -11.28 -7.97
CA LYS A 163 -3.16 -11.49 -6.67
C LYS A 163 -3.86 -10.24 -6.18
N PHE A 164 -3.22 -9.08 -6.35
CA PHE A 164 -3.86 -7.81 -6.06
C PHE A 164 -5.06 -7.58 -6.98
N MET A 165 -4.94 -7.81 -8.29
CA MET A 165 -6.05 -7.62 -9.23
C MET A 165 -7.27 -8.48 -8.91
N VAL A 166 -7.08 -9.78 -8.59
CA VAL A 166 -8.19 -10.66 -8.18
C VAL A 166 -8.82 -10.21 -6.85
N GLY A 167 -8.03 -9.63 -5.93
CA GLY A 167 -8.52 -9.02 -4.70
C GLY A 167 -9.07 -7.59 -4.83
N LEU A 168 -8.87 -6.93 -5.98
CA LEU A 168 -9.15 -5.50 -6.23
C LEU A 168 -10.27 -5.26 -7.27
N ASP A 169 -10.89 -6.31 -7.82
CA ASP A 169 -11.77 -6.23 -9.00
C ASP A 169 -13.16 -5.61 -8.72
N SER A 170 -13.15 -4.39 -8.18
CA SER A 170 -14.32 -3.52 -7.94
C SER A 170 -14.00 -2.03 -7.86
N SER A 171 -12.74 -1.61 -7.98
CA SER A 171 -12.39 -0.18 -7.95
C SER A 171 -12.19 0.39 -9.38
N PRO A 172 -12.93 1.43 -9.79
CA PRO A 172 -12.76 2.10 -11.09
C PRO A 172 -11.50 2.97 -11.19
N TRP A 173 -10.54 2.87 -10.25
CA TRP A 173 -9.39 3.77 -10.14
C TRP A 173 -8.05 3.13 -10.50
N GLN A 174 -8.01 2.30 -11.55
CA GLN A 174 -6.74 1.95 -12.19
C GLN A 174 -6.22 3.16 -12.97
N ILE A 175 -5.42 4.00 -12.31
CA ILE A 175 -4.62 5.03 -12.98
C ILE A 175 -3.51 4.33 -13.76
N PHE A 176 -3.65 4.38 -15.08
CA PHE A 176 -2.64 4.01 -16.06
C PHE A 176 -1.38 4.88 -15.88
N PHE A 177 -0.22 4.24 -15.78
CA PHE A 177 1.02 4.78 -16.34
C PHE A 177 1.64 3.67 -17.20
N LYS A 178 1.12 3.56 -18.43
CA LYS A 178 1.91 3.07 -19.57
C LYS A 178 2.45 4.33 -20.27
N GLY A 179 3.73 4.58 -20.08
CA GLY A 179 4.57 5.34 -21.00
C GLY A 179 5.60 4.36 -21.54
#